data_AF-A0A4R2NNQ1-F1
#
_entry.id   AF-A0A4R2NNQ1-F1
#
_cell.length_a   1.000
_cell.length_b   1.000
_cell.length_c   1.000
_cell.angle_alpha   90.00
_cell.angle_beta   90.00
_cell.angle_gamma   90.00
#
_symmetry.space_group_name_H-M   'P 1'
#
loop_
_entity.id
_entity.type
_entity.pdbx_description
1 polymer ?
#
loop_
_entity_poly.entity_id
_entity_poly.type
_entity_poly.pdbx_seq_one_letter_code
_entity_poly.pdbx_strand_id
1 'polypeptide(L)'
;MKNLISRIILFGLIFFVYEYKITTNLYSIISSVLMIFGVYITYKEDRESNIYNIVSNYLFWVFLSITVFTIKQENVLNLYNIFARLLVIKLIPLIITFIKFKKIEVPSTFLSKVWIFTIFLYMVELLYNSTHGLKNLFYYTGIISSIELVFILLKVKEWKPKINSVVSLFKQ
;
A
#
# COMPACT_ATOMS: atom_id res chain seq x y z
N MET A 1 -14.30 -9.61 7.55
CA MET A 1 -13.93 -9.63 8.99
C MET A 1 -12.65 -10.40 9.28
N LYS A 2 -12.46 -11.65 8.81
CA LYS A 2 -11.22 -12.41 9.04
C LYS A 2 -9.94 -11.63 8.68
N ASN A 3 -9.88 -11.04 7.48
CA ASN A 3 -8.72 -10.24 7.04
C ASN A 3 -8.48 -8.99 7.90
N LEU A 4 -9.54 -8.32 8.34
CA LEU A 4 -9.46 -7.17 9.25
C LEU A 4 -8.82 -7.58 10.58
N ILE A 5 -9.30 -8.66 11.19
CA ILE A 5 -8.74 -9.19 12.44
C ILE A 5 -7.27 -9.55 12.24
N SER A 6 -6.93 -10.26 11.16
CA SER A 6 -5.54 -10.61 10.85
C SER A 6 -4.64 -9.38 10.70
N ARG A 7 -5.11 -8.30 10.05
CA ARG A 7 -4.36 -7.05 9.91
C ARG A 7 -4.16 -6.33 11.25
N ILE A 8 -5.19 -6.30 12.09
CA ILE A 8 -5.09 -5.73 13.44
C ILE A 8 -4.06 -6.50 14.27
N ILE A 9 -4.10 -7.83 14.24
CA ILE A 9 -3.12 -8.68 14.93
C ILE A 9 -1.71 -8.42 14.38
N LEU A 10 -1.54 -8.38 13.06
CA LEU A 10 -0.24 -8.11 12.43
C LEU A 10 0.32 -6.74 12.82
N PHE A 11 -0.52 -5.70 12.76
CA PHE A 11 -0.12 -4.36 13.16
C PHE A 11 0.27 -4.31 14.64
N GLY A 12 -0.54 -4.93 15.51
CA GLY A 12 -0.24 -5.06 16.93
C GLY A 12 1.09 -5.75 17.18
N LEU A 13 1.36 -6.88 16.49
CA LEU A 13 2.64 -7.60 16.62
C LEU A 13 3.83 -6.75 16.20
N ILE A 14 3.76 -6.03 15.08
CA ILE A 14 4.84 -5.14 14.64
C ILE A 14 5.08 -4.03 15.67
N PHE A 15 4.01 -3.47 16.21
CA PHE A 15 4.09 -2.45 17.26
C PHE A 15 4.69 -3.00 18.57
N PHE A 16 4.27 -4.17 19.02
CA PHE A 16 4.84 -4.82 20.21
C PHE A 16 6.33 -5.14 20.05
N VAL A 17 6.74 -5.62 18.88
CA VAL A 17 8.15 -5.90 18.57
C VAL A 17 8.99 -4.63 18.66
N TYR A 18 8.42 -3.47 18.32
CA TYR A 18 9.07 -2.17 18.51
C TYR A 18 9.15 -1.75 19.99
N GLU A 19 8.02 -1.72 20.70
CA GLU A 19 7.94 -1.24 22.09
C GLU A 19 8.81 -2.06 23.07
N TYR A 20 8.91 -3.37 22.85
CA TYR A 20 9.72 -4.24 23.72
C TYR A 20 11.23 -4.08 23.55
N LYS A 21 11.69 -3.14 22.71
CA LYS A 21 13.11 -2.84 22.45
C LYS A 21 13.94 -4.10 22.20
N ILE A 22 13.34 -5.07 21.49
CA ILE A 22 14.07 -6.23 20.98
C ILE A 22 15.28 -5.69 20.22
N THR A 23 16.42 -6.38 20.32
CA THR A 23 17.67 -5.94 19.66
C THR A 23 17.39 -5.54 18.21
N THR A 24 17.99 -4.42 17.78
CA THR A 24 17.69 -3.74 16.52
C THR A 24 17.69 -4.67 15.30
N ASN A 25 18.58 -5.66 15.28
CA ASN A 25 18.66 -6.67 14.23
C ASN A 25 17.46 -7.64 14.22
N LEU A 26 17.06 -8.15 15.39
CA LEU A 26 15.92 -9.08 15.51
C LEU A 26 14.60 -8.37 15.23
N TYR A 27 14.45 -7.13 15.69
CA TYR A 27 13.29 -6.28 15.38
C TYR A 27 13.06 -6.15 13.87
N SER A 28 14.12 -5.84 13.12
CA SER A 28 14.05 -5.61 11.67
C SER A 28 13.67 -6.88 10.91
N ILE A 29 14.22 -8.03 11.31
CA ILE A 29 13.91 -9.35 10.74
C ILE A 29 12.45 -9.70 11.00
N ILE A 30 12.01 -9.68 12.26
CA ILE A 30 10.65 -10.09 12.65
C ILE A 30 9.62 -9.19 11.99
N SER A 31 9.83 -7.87 12.01
CA SER A 31 8.92 -6.91 11.37
C SER A 31 8.81 -7.16 9.87
N SER A 32 9.93 -7.44 9.19
CA SER A 32 9.93 -7.73 7.76
C SER A 32 9.16 -9.01 7.43
N VAL A 33 9.32 -10.07 8.24
CA VAL A 33 8.55 -11.32 8.08
C VAL A 33 7.05 -11.07 8.29
N LEU A 34 6.67 -10.31 9.31
CA LEU A 34 5.27 -9.94 9.56
C LEU A 34 4.69 -9.11 8.40
N MET A 35 5.48 -8.23 7.81
CA MET A 35 5.08 -7.45 6.64
C MET A 35 4.85 -8.31 5.40
N ILE A 36 5.61 -9.40 5.20
CA ILE A 36 5.34 -10.37 4.11
C ILE A 36 3.94 -10.96 4.24
N PHE A 37 3.50 -11.31 5.45
CA PHE A 37 2.12 -11.76 5.68
C PHE A 37 1.10 -10.66 5.34
N GLY A 38 1.41 -9.39 5.61
CA GLY A 38 0.60 -8.25 5.18
C GLY A 38 0.45 -8.14 3.66
N VAL A 39 1.54 -8.33 2.90
CA VAL A 39 1.52 -8.41 1.43
C VAL A 39 0.66 -9.59 0.97
N TYR A 40 0.88 -10.78 1.54
CA TYR A 40 0.14 -11.99 1.20
C TYR A 40 -1.38 -11.80 1.38
N ILE A 41 -1.82 -11.26 2.52
CA ILE A 41 -3.23 -10.97 2.78
C ILE A 41 -3.77 -9.98 1.75
N THR A 42 -3.01 -8.92 1.45
CA THR A 42 -3.41 -7.90 0.46
C THR A 42 -3.62 -8.46 -0.94
N TYR A 43 -2.83 -9.46 -1.33
CA TYR A 43 -2.91 -10.08 -2.66
C TYR A 43 -4.01 -11.15 -2.76
N LYS A 44 -4.24 -11.88 -1.68
CA LYS A 44 -5.27 -12.94 -1.60
C LYS A 44 -6.67 -12.36 -1.41
N GLU A 45 -6.78 -11.16 -0.87
CA GLU A 45 -8.07 -10.56 -0.55
C GLU A 45 -8.95 -10.37 -1.79
N ASP A 46 -10.13 -11.00 -1.73
CA ASP A 46 -11.20 -10.70 -2.67
C ASP A 46 -11.93 -9.45 -2.19
N ARG A 47 -11.88 -8.40 -3.02
CA ARG A 47 -12.28 -7.06 -2.62
C ARG A 47 -13.76 -6.74 -2.91
N GLU A 48 -14.44 -7.64 -3.62
CA GLU A 48 -15.77 -7.41 -4.22
C GLU A 48 -16.92 -7.05 -3.27
N SER A 49 -16.84 -7.27 -1.95
CA SER A 49 -18.05 -7.21 -1.12
C SER A 49 -17.93 -6.59 0.27
N ASN A 50 -16.74 -6.27 0.78
CA ASN A 50 -16.61 -5.87 2.18
C ASN A 50 -15.84 -4.54 2.38
N ILE A 51 -16.60 -3.48 2.66
CA ILE A 51 -16.07 -2.14 2.94
C ILE A 51 -15.04 -2.13 4.08
N TYR A 52 -15.24 -2.93 5.12
CA TYR A 52 -14.31 -3.03 6.25
C TYR A 52 -12.97 -3.63 5.83
N ASN A 53 -12.99 -4.60 4.92
CA ASN A 53 -11.77 -5.18 4.36
C ASN A 53 -11.02 -4.14 3.51
N ILE A 54 -11.71 -3.36 2.69
CA ILE A 54 -11.11 -2.30 1.86
C ILE A 54 -10.49 -1.21 2.74
N VAL A 55 -11.24 -0.68 3.69
CA VAL A 55 -10.77 0.38 4.61
C VAL A 55 -9.62 -0.13 5.47
N SER A 56 -9.72 -1.33 6.04
CA SER A 56 -8.61 -1.91 6.81
C SER A 56 -7.36 -2.14 5.97
N ASN A 57 -7.48 -2.46 4.69
CA ASN A 57 -6.32 -2.57 3.80
C ASN A 57 -5.61 -1.23 3.62
N TYR A 58 -6.35 -0.15 3.35
CA TYR A 58 -5.78 1.19 3.21
C TYR A 58 -5.14 1.67 4.51
N LEU A 59 -5.85 1.53 5.64
CA LEU A 59 -5.34 1.92 6.94
C LEU A 59 -4.12 1.11 7.35
N PHE A 60 -4.09 -0.19 7.08
CA PHE A 60 -2.94 -1.05 7.39
C PHE A 60 -1.66 -0.52 6.76
N TRP A 61 -1.65 -0.23 5.46
CA TRP A 61 -0.45 0.28 4.78
C TRP A 61 -0.06 1.69 5.22
N VAL A 62 -1.06 2.56 5.49
CA VAL A 62 -0.80 3.91 5.99
C VAL A 62 -0.18 3.87 7.38
N PHE A 63 -0.78 3.17 8.33
CA PHE A 63 -0.27 3.07 9.70
C PHE A 63 1.07 2.36 9.77
N LEU A 64 1.24 1.27 9.02
CA LEU A 64 2.53 0.59 8.93
C LEU A 64 3.64 1.52 8.46
N SER A 65 3.37 2.33 7.43
CA SER A 65 4.35 3.28 6.92
C SER A 65 4.68 4.35 7.96
N ILE A 66 3.67 4.93 8.61
CA ILE A 66 3.86 5.93 9.68
C ILE A 66 4.72 5.35 10.80
N THR A 67 4.45 4.12 11.23
CA THR A 67 5.27 3.43 12.25
C THR A 67 6.72 3.31 11.80
N VAL A 68 6.99 2.75 10.62
CA VAL A 68 8.39 2.58 10.12
C VAL A 68 9.13 3.91 10.04
N PHE A 69 8.50 4.96 9.50
CA PHE A 69 9.13 6.28 9.41
C PHE A 69 9.37 6.91 10.79
N THR A 70 8.44 6.75 11.74
CA THR A 70 8.60 7.27 13.11
C THR A 70 9.80 6.60 13.80
N ILE A 71 9.93 5.29 13.64
CA ILE A 71 11.04 4.49 14.17
C ILE A 71 12.37 4.95 13.60
N LYS A 72 12.38 5.35 12.32
CA LYS A 72 13.56 5.84 11.61
C LYS A 72 13.72 7.36 11.67
N GLN A 73 12.92 8.05 12.49
CA GLN A 73 12.97 9.49 12.70
C GLN A 73 12.82 10.31 11.40
N GLU A 74 12.16 9.71 10.40
CA GLU A 74 11.84 10.35 9.13
C GLU A 74 10.59 11.20 9.30
N ASN A 75 10.65 12.47 8.89
CA ASN A 75 9.51 13.36 8.99
C ASN A 75 8.47 13.04 7.90
N VAL A 76 7.42 12.32 8.26
CA VAL A 76 6.32 11.90 7.36
C VAL A 76 5.44 13.08 6.96
N LEU A 77 5.30 14.10 7.82
CA LEU A 77 4.45 15.27 7.57
C LEU A 77 5.12 16.29 6.64
N ASN A 78 6.40 16.13 6.36
CA ASN A 78 7.09 16.96 5.41
C ASN A 78 6.59 16.66 3.98
N LEU A 79 6.02 17.64 3.30
CA LEU A 79 5.56 17.52 1.91
C LEU A 79 6.70 17.21 0.92
N TYR A 80 7.97 17.42 1.30
CA TYR A 80 9.12 16.97 0.52
C TYR A 80 9.37 15.45 0.64
N ASN A 81 8.78 14.79 1.65
CA ASN A 81 8.84 13.34 1.82
C ASN A 81 8.14 12.65 0.64
N ILE A 82 8.83 11.68 0.05
CA ILE A 82 8.34 10.93 -1.13
C ILE A 82 7.07 10.15 -0.83
N PHE A 83 6.93 9.64 0.41
CA PHE A 83 5.73 8.94 0.83
C PHE A 83 4.51 9.87 0.87
N ALA A 84 4.65 11.05 1.48
CA ALA A 84 3.58 12.05 1.55
C ALA A 84 3.11 12.47 0.14
N ARG A 85 4.06 12.75 -0.77
CA ARG A 85 3.75 13.09 -2.17
C ARG A 85 2.99 11.99 -2.90
N LEU A 86 3.41 10.73 -2.72
CA LEU A 86 2.71 9.60 -3.33
C LEU A 86 1.31 9.40 -2.80
N LEU A 87 1.09 9.58 -1.48
CA LEU A 87 -0.24 9.48 -0.91
C LEU A 87 -1.20 10.48 -1.56
N VAL A 88 -0.76 11.73 -1.73
CA VAL A 88 -1.55 12.75 -2.45
C VAL A 88 -1.87 12.31 -3.88
N ILE A 89 -0.90 11.78 -4.62
CA ILE A 89 -1.12 11.28 -5.99
C ILE A 89 -2.11 10.11 -5.99
N LYS A 90 -2.03 9.20 -5.00
CA LYS A 90 -2.92 8.04 -4.87
C LYS A 90 -4.34 8.39 -4.48
N LEU A 91 -4.58 9.57 -3.90
CA LEU A 91 -5.93 10.07 -3.68
C LEU A 91 -6.65 10.40 -4.99
N ILE A 92 -5.92 10.74 -6.07
CA ILE A 92 -6.55 11.11 -7.35
C ILE A 92 -7.37 9.95 -7.94
N PRO A 93 -6.82 8.74 -8.16
CA PRO A 93 -7.62 7.59 -8.59
C PRO A 93 -8.80 7.31 -7.65
N LEU A 94 -8.59 7.40 -6.33
CA LEU A 94 -9.62 7.14 -5.33
C LEU A 94 -10.80 8.12 -5.45
N ILE A 95 -10.51 9.40 -5.60
CA ILE A 95 -11.52 10.46 -5.80
C ILE A 95 -12.28 10.23 -7.10
N ILE A 96 -11.59 9.92 -8.20
CA ILE A 96 -12.23 9.62 -9.49
C ILE A 96 -13.17 8.43 -9.36
N THR A 97 -12.71 7.34 -8.71
CA THR A 97 -13.54 6.16 -8.47
C THR A 97 -14.78 6.50 -7.65
N PHE A 98 -14.62 7.30 -6.59
CA PHE A 98 -15.72 7.69 -5.73
C PHE A 98 -16.74 8.57 -6.47
N ILE A 99 -16.29 9.57 -7.24
CA ILE A 99 -17.17 10.46 -7.99
C ILE A 99 -17.93 9.68 -9.07
N LYS A 100 -17.21 8.87 -9.86
CA LYS A 100 -17.78 8.19 -11.04
C LYS A 100 -18.62 6.96 -10.69
N PHE A 101 -18.20 6.16 -9.72
CA PHE A 101 -18.81 4.87 -9.42
C PHE A 101 -19.45 4.77 -8.03
N LYS A 102 -19.29 5.80 -7.17
CA LYS A 102 -19.74 5.78 -5.76
C LYS A 102 -19.15 4.61 -4.97
N LYS A 103 -17.93 4.19 -5.32
CA LYS A 103 -17.16 3.13 -4.65
C LYS A 103 -15.90 3.73 -4.03
N ILE A 104 -15.52 3.20 -2.86
CA ILE A 104 -14.28 3.57 -2.15
C ILE A 104 -13.11 2.71 -2.63
N GLU A 105 -13.38 1.64 -3.38
CA GLU A 105 -12.35 0.71 -3.83
C GLU A 105 -11.88 1.03 -5.25
N VAL A 106 -10.58 1.33 -5.35
CA VAL A 106 -9.89 1.46 -6.64
C VAL A 106 -9.61 0.06 -7.23
N PRO A 107 -9.88 -0.16 -8.55
CA PRO A 107 -9.61 -1.43 -9.20
C PRO A 107 -8.19 -1.94 -8.98
N SER A 108 -8.05 -3.25 -8.73
CA SER A 108 -6.77 -3.92 -8.60
C SER A 108 -6.19 -4.22 -9.99
N THR A 109 -5.06 -3.57 -10.32
CA THR A 109 -4.27 -3.82 -11.52
C THR A 109 -2.95 -4.51 -11.21
N PHE A 110 -2.31 -5.07 -12.24
CA PHE A 110 -0.97 -5.62 -12.10
C PHE A 110 0.02 -4.58 -11.54
N LEU A 111 0.05 -3.36 -12.09
CA LEU A 111 0.96 -2.32 -11.59
C LEU A 111 0.60 -1.86 -10.17
N SER A 112 -0.68 -1.89 -9.79
CA SER A 112 -1.07 -1.60 -8.40
C SER A 112 -0.51 -2.62 -7.41
N LYS A 113 -0.46 -3.90 -7.80
CA LYS A 113 0.18 -4.96 -7.01
C LYS A 113 1.69 -4.77 -6.96
N VAL A 114 2.34 -4.56 -8.11
CA VAL A 114 3.78 -4.24 -8.16
C VAL A 114 4.12 -3.07 -7.23
N TRP A 115 3.29 -2.02 -7.19
CA TRP A 115 3.50 -0.91 -6.27
C TRP A 115 3.41 -1.33 -4.79
N ILE A 116 2.41 -2.14 -4.41
CA ILE A 116 2.29 -2.72 -3.05
C ILE A 116 3.52 -3.56 -2.69
N PHE A 117 4.12 -4.25 -3.65
CA PHE A 117 5.38 -4.94 -3.41
C PHE A 117 6.56 -3.97 -3.20
N THR A 118 6.64 -2.91 -4.00
CA THR A 118 7.73 -1.92 -3.85
C THR A 118 7.63 -1.09 -2.57
N ILE A 119 6.43 -0.76 -2.07
CA ILE A 119 6.27 -0.14 -0.75
C ILE A 119 6.78 -1.09 0.34
N PHE A 120 6.45 -2.39 0.26
CA PHE A 120 6.98 -3.39 1.18
C PHE A 120 8.52 -3.40 1.17
N LEU A 121 9.15 -3.52 0.00
CA LEU A 121 10.60 -3.55 -0.12
C LEU A 121 11.25 -2.28 0.44
N TYR A 122 10.67 -1.11 0.16
CA TYR A 122 11.18 0.16 0.68
C TYR A 122 11.07 0.26 2.20
N MET A 123 9.97 -0.19 2.78
CA MET A 123 9.82 -0.24 4.25
C MET A 123 10.82 -1.20 4.90
N VAL A 124 11.05 -2.36 4.29
CA VAL A 124 12.09 -3.30 4.75
C VAL A 124 13.46 -2.64 4.69
N GLU A 125 13.82 -1.98 3.59
CA GLU A 125 15.08 -1.25 3.51
C GLU A 125 15.23 -0.22 4.63
N LEU A 126 14.20 0.58 4.88
CA LEU A 126 14.21 1.56 5.97
C LEU A 126 14.45 0.89 7.32
N LEU A 127 13.82 -0.25 7.59
CA LEU A 127 14.02 -1.02 8.81
C LEU A 127 15.48 -1.46 8.99
N TYR A 128 16.15 -1.92 7.93
CA TYR A 128 17.54 -2.41 8.02
C TYR A 128 18.59 -1.30 7.99
N ASN A 129 18.63 -0.47 6.94
CA ASN A 129 19.83 0.31 6.62
C ASN A 129 19.59 1.81 6.39
N SER A 130 18.34 2.28 6.41
CA SER A 130 17.98 3.71 6.19
C SER A 130 18.60 4.36 4.93
N THR A 131 19.08 3.58 3.96
CA THR A 131 19.86 4.05 2.82
C THR A 131 19.03 4.70 1.71
N HIS A 132 17.70 4.58 1.77
CA HIS A 132 16.75 5.10 0.78
C HIS A 132 17.06 4.73 -0.69
N GLY A 133 17.82 3.66 -0.97
CA GLY A 133 18.15 3.17 -2.30
C GLY A 133 16.93 2.73 -3.11
N LEU A 134 15.90 2.16 -2.47
CA LEU A 134 14.65 1.76 -3.12
C LEU A 134 13.61 2.88 -3.18
N LYS A 135 13.92 4.06 -2.65
CA LYS A 135 13.01 5.22 -2.62
C LYS A 135 12.51 5.61 -4.01
N ASN A 136 13.41 5.67 -4.99
CA ASN A 136 13.06 6.03 -6.37
C ASN A 136 12.23 4.94 -7.05
N LEU A 137 12.54 3.67 -6.80
CA LEU A 137 11.76 2.55 -7.31
C LEU A 137 10.31 2.64 -6.79
N PHE A 138 10.13 2.79 -5.48
CA PHE A 138 8.83 3.00 -4.84
C PHE A 138 8.07 4.22 -5.41
N TYR A 139 8.80 5.32 -5.66
CA TYR A 139 8.22 6.54 -6.22
C TYR A 139 7.71 6.38 -7.65
N TYR A 140 8.56 5.90 -8.54
CA TYR A 140 8.22 5.80 -9.95
C TYR A 140 7.17 4.72 -10.21
N THR A 141 7.24 3.55 -9.54
CA THR A 141 6.17 2.55 -9.66
C THR A 141 4.84 3.08 -9.12
N GLY A 142 4.87 3.91 -8.08
CA GLY A 142 3.70 4.57 -7.52
C GLY A 142 3.06 5.58 -8.48
N ILE A 143 3.87 6.39 -9.17
CA ILE A 143 3.38 7.32 -10.20
C ILE A 143 2.80 6.53 -11.38
N ILE A 144 3.56 5.61 -11.95
CA ILE A 144 3.17 4.85 -13.15
C ILE A 144 1.87 4.08 -12.90
N SER A 145 1.76 3.40 -11.74
CA SER A 145 0.52 2.69 -11.38
C SER A 145 -0.67 3.63 -11.15
N SER A 146 -0.45 4.86 -10.68
CA SER A 146 -1.53 5.84 -10.50
C SER A 146 -2.02 6.38 -11.84
N ILE A 147 -1.10 6.69 -12.75
CA ILE A 147 -1.43 7.10 -14.12
C ILE A 147 -2.22 5.99 -14.83
N GLU A 148 -1.77 4.73 -14.73
CA GLU A 148 -2.49 3.58 -15.27
C GLU A 148 -3.94 3.55 -14.77
N LEU A 149 -4.13 3.67 -13.46
CA LEU A 149 -5.45 3.63 -12.84
C LEU A 149 -6.35 4.78 -13.29
N VAL A 150 -5.81 6.00 -13.42
CA VAL A 150 -6.57 7.14 -13.95
C VAL A 150 -7.06 6.83 -15.37
N PHE A 151 -6.20 6.34 -16.26
CA PHE A 151 -6.61 5.96 -17.62
C PHE A 151 -7.71 4.89 -17.63
N ILE A 152 -7.57 3.84 -16.81
CA ILE A 152 -8.58 2.79 -16.67
C ILE A 152 -9.91 3.38 -16.21
N LEU A 153 -9.90 4.20 -15.16
CA LEU A 153 -11.09 4.77 -14.56
C LEU A 153 -11.80 5.73 -15.52
N LEU A 154 -11.08 6.45 -16.37
CA LEU A 154 -11.67 7.31 -17.40
C LEU A 154 -12.33 6.47 -18.50
N LYS A 155 -11.69 5.38 -18.95
CA LYS A 155 -12.16 4.57 -20.09
C LYS A 155 -13.30 3.61 -19.75
N VAL A 156 -13.28 3.00 -18.56
CA VAL A 156 -14.25 1.97 -18.18
C VAL A 156 -15.60 2.60 -17.85
N LYS A 157 -16.70 2.01 -18.35
CA LYS A 157 -18.08 2.49 -18.10
C LYS A 157 -18.68 1.98 -16.80
N GLU A 158 -18.34 0.75 -16.41
CA GLU A 158 -18.89 0.08 -15.23
C GLU A 158 -17.78 -0.36 -14.28
N TRP A 159 -17.99 -0.20 -12.98
CA TRP A 159 -16.98 -0.54 -12.00
C TRP A 159 -16.66 -2.04 -12.01
N LYS A 160 -15.38 -2.37 -12.10
CA LYS A 160 -14.86 -3.73 -12.00
C LYS A 160 -13.72 -3.77 -10.97
N PRO A 161 -13.70 -4.77 -10.08
CA PRO A 161 -12.74 -4.88 -8.98
C PRO A 161 -11.34 -5.29 -9.45
N LYS A 162 -11.26 -6.07 -10.52
CA LYS A 162 -10.01 -6.57 -11.09
C LYS A 162 -9.94 -6.22 -12.57
N ILE A 163 -8.87 -5.55 -12.96
CA ILE A 163 -8.57 -5.20 -14.35
C ILE A 163 -7.08 -5.46 -14.54
N ASN A 164 -6.70 -6.30 -15.50
CA ASN A 164 -5.31 -6.75 -15.61
C ASN A 164 -4.35 -5.58 -15.89
N SER A 165 -4.66 -4.77 -16.91
CA SER A 165 -3.88 -3.58 -17.28
C SER A 165 -4.67 -2.65 -18.20
N VAL A 166 -4.18 -1.42 -18.42
CA VAL A 166 -4.71 -0.52 -19.45
C VAL A 166 -4.74 -1.17 -20.83
N VAL A 167 -3.70 -1.96 -21.17
CA VAL A 167 -3.58 -2.62 -22.49
C VAL A 167 -4.75 -3.57 -22.75
N SER A 168 -5.26 -4.23 -21.71
CA SER A 168 -6.42 -5.13 -21.85
C SER A 168 -7.70 -4.41 -22.29
N LEU A 169 -7.83 -3.12 -21.99
CA LEU A 169 -8.99 -2.31 -22.39
C LEU A 169 -8.94 -1.84 -23.84
N PHE A 170 -7.80 -1.93 -24.53
CA PHE A 170 -7.66 -1.56 -25.95
C PHE A 170 -7.84 -2.77 -26.88
N LYS A 171 -7.92 -3.98 -26.34
CA LYS A 171 -8.16 -5.22 -27.10
C LYS A 171 -9.64 -5.64 -27.13
N GLN A 172 -10.52 -4.91 -26.45
CA GLN A 172 -11.98 -5.04 -26.50
C GLN A 172 -12.55 -3.99 -27.44
#